data_AF-A0A2V9E4P4-F1
#
_entry.id   AF-A0A2V9E4P4-F1
#
_cell.length_a   1.000
_cell.length_b   1.000
_cell.length_c   1.000
_cell.angle_alpha   90.00
_cell.angle_beta   90.00
_cell.angle_gamma   90.00
#
_symmetry.space_group_name_H-M   'P 1'
#
loop_
_entity.id
_entity.type
_entity.pdbx_description
1 polymer ?
#
loop_
_entity_poly.entity_id
_entity_poly.type
_entity_poly.pdbx_seq_one_letter_code
_entity_poly.pdbx_strand_id
1 'polypeptide(L)'
;MKTVSLMGIFMFAILGIAKLSPEEAPSRMQKELDIAARVGSAMVDGDLCQKIVTQRARELMFARDPGDRFLAGDNYDVDDVAFNTVKKTLIRLSHLSSFPADVNLWMPIEGHPGRIQLVIRNKNEMSQFWNWGELYGDMVPEMETVLKTGQRVTVTDKPGWISVLAPVYNSLGDVVGLIETVSQVKMDAHENVK
;
A
#
# COMPACT_ATOMS: atom_id res chain seq x y z
N MET A 1 -36.08 -65.69 -10.74
CA MET A 1 -36.58 -64.33 -10.37
C MET A 1 -35.97 -63.99 -9.01
N LYS A 2 -34.91 -63.18 -8.97
CA LYS A 2 -34.88 -61.75 -8.54
C LYS A 2 -35.50 -61.58 -7.14
N THR A 3 -34.81 -61.14 -6.09
CA THR A 3 -34.16 -59.81 -5.88
C THR A 3 -33.18 -59.89 -4.69
N VAL A 4 -31.86 -59.70 -4.88
CA VAL A 4 -31.06 -58.46 -4.70
C VAL A 4 -31.18 -57.78 -3.32
N SER A 5 -30.08 -57.91 -2.57
CA SER A 5 -29.71 -57.21 -1.34
C SER A 5 -29.44 -55.72 -1.62
N LEU A 6 -29.98 -54.83 -0.79
CA LEU A 6 -29.67 -53.38 -0.83
C LEU A 6 -29.01 -52.98 0.49
N MET A 7 -27.72 -53.27 0.61
CA MET A 7 -26.87 -52.72 1.66
C MET A 7 -26.41 -51.33 1.17
N GLY A 8 -27.09 -50.28 1.62
CA GLY A 8 -26.77 -48.91 1.30
C GLY A 8 -25.45 -48.50 1.95
N ILE A 9 -24.39 -48.40 1.14
CA ILE A 9 -23.13 -47.77 1.53
C ILE A 9 -23.34 -46.26 1.46
N PHE A 10 -23.52 -45.63 2.62
CA PHE A 10 -23.41 -44.18 2.77
C PHE A 10 -21.94 -43.80 2.65
N MET A 11 -21.50 -43.45 1.45
CA MET A 11 -20.19 -42.87 1.21
C MET A 11 -20.25 -41.39 1.60
N PHE A 12 -19.93 -41.08 2.86
CA PHE A 12 -19.65 -39.70 3.28
C PHE A 12 -18.37 -39.25 2.59
N ALA A 13 -18.49 -38.54 1.48
CA ALA A 13 -17.42 -37.74 0.92
C ALA A 13 -17.17 -36.57 1.88
N ILE A 14 -16.23 -36.76 2.81
CA ILE A 14 -15.65 -35.66 3.58
C ILE A 14 -14.88 -34.83 2.56
N LEU A 15 -15.49 -33.74 2.08
CA LEU A 15 -14.76 -32.66 1.41
C LEU A 15 -13.72 -32.15 2.41
N GLY A 16 -12.48 -32.57 2.24
CA GLY A 16 -11.34 -32.01 2.93
C GLY A 16 -11.26 -30.53 2.59
N ILE A 17 -11.63 -29.68 3.54
CA ILE A 17 -11.14 -28.30 3.56
C ILE A 17 -9.63 -28.43 3.72
N ALA A 18 -8.89 -28.34 2.61
CA ALA A 18 -7.44 -28.32 2.63
C ALA A 18 -7.02 -27.16 3.55
N LYS A 19 -6.61 -27.49 4.77
CA LYS A 19 -5.87 -26.57 5.62
C LYS A 19 -4.56 -26.31 4.89
N LEU A 20 -4.46 -25.15 4.26
CA LEU A 20 -3.22 -24.66 3.65
C LEU A 20 -2.07 -24.82 4.64
N SER A 21 -0.91 -25.25 4.15
CA SER A 21 0.27 -25.35 5.01
C SER A 21 0.69 -23.94 5.47
N PRO A 22 1.25 -23.79 6.68
CA PRO A 22 1.73 -22.49 7.17
C PRO A 22 2.75 -21.80 6.24
N GLU A 23 3.46 -22.55 5.40
CA GLU A 23 4.44 -22.02 4.44
C GLU A 23 3.80 -21.51 3.13
N GLU A 24 2.61 -21.98 2.77
CA GLU A 24 1.90 -21.55 1.55
C GLU A 24 1.22 -20.18 1.71
N ALA A 25 0.84 -19.83 2.94
CA ALA A 25 0.11 -18.59 3.22
C ALA A 25 0.92 -17.31 2.92
N PRO A 26 2.19 -17.16 3.36
CA PRO A 26 3.02 -16.01 2.99
C PRO A 26 3.25 -15.89 1.47
N SER A 27 3.48 -17.02 0.78
CA SER A 27 3.67 -17.05 -0.68
C SER A 27 2.42 -16.58 -1.42
N ARG A 28 1.23 -16.99 -0.97
CA ARG A 28 -0.04 -16.54 -1.54
C ARG A 28 -0.29 -15.06 -1.27
N MET A 29 -0.03 -14.60 -0.04
CA MET A 29 -0.18 -13.20 0.36
C MET A 29 0.66 -12.28 -0.52
N GLN A 30 1.94 -12.61 -0.71
CA GLN A 30 2.84 -11.86 -1.58
C GLN A 30 2.34 -11.79 -3.03
N LYS A 31 1.81 -12.90 -3.57
CA LYS A 31 1.24 -12.93 -4.93
C LYS A 31 0.02 -12.03 -5.08
N GLU A 32 -0.91 -12.06 -4.12
CA GLU A 32 -2.10 -11.19 -4.14
C GLU A 32 -1.70 -9.70 -4.03
N LEU A 33 -0.71 -9.37 -3.19
CA LEU A 33 -0.15 -8.02 -3.11
C LEU A 33 0.52 -7.59 -4.42
N ASP A 34 1.35 -8.43 -5.06
CA ASP A 34 1.97 -8.09 -6.35
C ASP A 34 0.92 -7.89 -7.46
N ILE A 35 -0.17 -8.66 -7.46
CA ILE A 35 -1.29 -8.45 -8.38
C ILE A 35 -1.90 -7.07 -8.15
N ALA A 36 -2.22 -6.71 -6.90
CA ALA A 36 -2.75 -5.39 -6.57
C ALA A 36 -1.78 -4.27 -6.98
N ALA A 37 -0.48 -4.46 -6.76
CA ALA A 37 0.56 -3.50 -7.09
C ALA A 37 0.69 -3.31 -8.61
N ARG A 38 0.66 -4.41 -9.37
CA ARG A 38 0.67 -4.39 -10.84
C ARG A 38 -0.56 -3.70 -11.41
N VAL A 39 -1.75 -3.99 -10.89
CA VAL A 39 -3.00 -3.33 -11.31
C VAL A 39 -2.94 -1.84 -10.95
N GLY A 40 -2.43 -1.52 -9.76
CA GLY A 40 -2.25 -0.15 -9.31
C GLY A 40 -1.34 0.68 -10.20
N SER A 41 -0.22 0.14 -10.68
CA SER A 41 0.65 0.84 -11.66
C SER A 41 -0.04 1.22 -12.96
N ALA A 42 -1.13 0.53 -13.33
CA ALA A 42 -1.91 0.86 -14.52
C ALA A 42 -3.12 1.77 -14.23
N MET A 43 -3.67 1.72 -13.02
CA MET A 43 -4.91 2.41 -12.65
C MET A 43 -4.71 3.74 -11.93
N VAL A 44 -3.59 3.90 -11.23
CA VAL A 44 -3.31 5.12 -10.46
C VAL A 44 -2.76 6.19 -11.40
N ASP A 45 -3.55 7.23 -11.60
CA ASP A 45 -3.23 8.36 -12.46
C ASP A 45 -2.19 9.28 -11.80
N GLY A 46 -0.95 9.24 -12.29
CA GLY A 46 0.15 10.07 -11.80
C GLY A 46 -0.06 11.58 -11.99
N ASP A 47 -0.73 12.00 -13.08
CA ASP A 47 -1.02 13.42 -13.32
C ASP A 47 -1.98 13.98 -12.27
N LEU A 48 -2.91 13.14 -11.80
CA LEU A 48 -3.79 13.48 -10.71
C LEU A 48 -3.06 13.46 -9.36
N CYS A 49 -2.19 12.48 -9.13
CA CYS A 49 -1.39 12.38 -7.89
C CYS A 49 -0.52 13.62 -7.65
N GLN A 50 0.10 14.18 -8.70
CA GLN A 50 0.94 15.38 -8.61
C GLN A 50 0.17 16.65 -8.20
N LYS A 51 -1.16 16.65 -8.32
CA LYS A 51 -2.02 17.78 -7.93
C LYS A 51 -2.49 17.72 -6.48
N ILE A 52 -2.31 16.58 -5.80
CA ILE A 52 -2.89 16.36 -4.47
C ILE A 52 -2.34 17.36 -3.45
N VAL A 53 -1.02 17.42 -3.25
CA VAL A 53 -0.45 18.31 -2.24
C VAL A 53 -0.44 19.74 -2.77
N THR A 54 -1.09 20.67 -2.06
CA THR A 54 -1.20 22.06 -2.51
C THR A 54 0.15 22.76 -2.57
N GLN A 55 0.26 23.82 -3.37
CA GLN A 55 1.50 24.61 -3.45
C GLN A 55 1.92 25.15 -2.08
N ARG A 56 0.97 25.69 -1.29
CA ARG A 56 1.23 26.21 0.06
C ARG A 56 1.80 25.12 0.98
N ALA A 57 1.19 23.94 0.97
CA ALA A 57 1.65 22.82 1.78
C ALA A 57 3.09 22.42 1.39
N ARG A 58 3.41 22.38 0.10
CA ARG A 58 4.78 22.10 -0.38
C ARG A 58 5.79 23.14 0.11
N GLU A 59 5.46 24.42 0.02
CA GLU A 59 6.34 25.52 0.44
C GLU A 59 6.60 25.53 1.95
N LEU A 60 5.60 25.14 2.76
CA LEU A 60 5.68 25.18 4.21
C LEU A 60 6.08 23.86 4.87
N MET A 61 6.13 22.75 4.12
CA MET A 61 6.42 21.40 4.65
C MET A 61 7.73 21.31 5.44
N PHE A 62 8.73 22.12 5.07
CA PHE A 62 10.04 22.17 5.73
C PHE A 62 10.24 23.43 6.57
N ALA A 63 9.23 24.30 6.66
CA ALA A 63 9.32 25.52 7.44
C ALA A 63 9.47 25.17 8.93
N ARG A 64 10.32 25.93 9.62
CA ARG A 64 10.55 25.81 11.06
C ARG A 64 10.43 27.18 11.69
N ASP A 65 9.62 27.27 12.73
CA ASP A 65 9.48 28.47 13.54
C ASP A 65 9.73 28.10 15.02
N PRO A 66 10.67 28.75 15.73
CA PRO A 66 10.89 28.53 17.15
C PRO A 66 9.67 28.83 18.04
N GLY A 67 8.79 29.74 17.61
CA GLY A 67 7.54 30.10 18.27
C GLY A 67 6.35 29.25 17.86
N ASP A 68 6.45 28.52 16.74
CA ASP A 68 5.41 27.63 16.23
C ASP A 68 6.02 26.32 15.70
N ARG A 69 6.09 25.32 16.59
CA ARG A 69 6.59 23.98 16.24
C ARG A 69 5.66 23.20 15.29
N PHE A 70 4.43 23.65 15.10
CA PHE A 70 3.41 22.97 14.29
C PHE A 70 3.22 23.63 12.92
N LEU A 71 3.93 24.73 12.63
CA LEU A 71 3.82 25.50 11.40
C LEU A 71 3.66 24.64 10.14
N ALA A 72 4.52 23.65 9.95
CA ALA A 72 4.45 22.77 8.78
C ALA A 72 3.19 21.88 8.77
N GLY A 73 2.87 21.25 9.90
CA GLY A 73 1.72 20.35 10.03
C GLY A 73 0.37 21.07 9.92
N ASP A 74 0.25 22.22 10.58
CA ASP A 74 -0.97 23.04 10.58
C ASP A 74 -1.25 23.68 9.20
N ASN A 75 -0.23 23.73 8.34
CA ASN A 75 -0.35 24.22 6.96
C ASN A 75 -0.27 23.11 5.91
N TYR A 76 -0.31 21.84 6.32
CA TYR A 76 -0.43 20.74 5.38
C TYR A 76 -1.87 20.67 4.85
N ASP A 77 -2.02 20.81 3.54
CA ASP A 77 -3.31 20.87 2.88
C ASP A 77 -3.25 20.22 1.50
N VAL A 78 -4.39 19.67 1.07
CA VAL A 78 -4.53 18.89 -0.17
C VAL A 78 -5.70 19.37 -1.01
N ASP A 79 -5.59 19.24 -2.33
CA ASP A 79 -6.73 19.34 -3.25
C ASP A 79 -7.70 18.18 -2.94
N ASP A 80 -8.89 18.53 -2.44
CA ASP A 80 -9.84 17.56 -1.91
C ASP A 80 -10.39 16.62 -2.99
N VAL A 81 -10.63 17.13 -4.20
CA VAL A 81 -11.14 16.35 -5.34
C VAL A 81 -10.09 15.34 -5.80
N ALA A 82 -8.85 15.77 -6.03
CA ALA A 82 -7.76 14.89 -6.43
C ALA A 82 -7.46 13.86 -5.34
N PHE A 83 -7.33 14.30 -4.08
CA PHE A 83 -7.08 13.43 -2.94
C PHE A 83 -8.16 12.34 -2.82
N ASN A 84 -9.44 12.73 -2.81
CA ASN A 84 -10.53 11.78 -2.64
C ASN A 84 -10.67 10.82 -3.83
N THR A 85 -10.39 11.29 -5.05
CA THR A 85 -10.44 10.45 -6.24
C THR A 85 -9.37 9.36 -6.18
N VAL A 86 -8.12 9.74 -5.91
CA VAL A 86 -7.02 8.78 -5.78
C VAL A 86 -7.24 7.86 -4.58
N LYS A 87 -7.64 8.40 -3.42
CA LYS A 87 -7.90 7.59 -2.21
C LYS A 87 -8.95 6.50 -2.44
N LYS A 88 -10.06 6.82 -3.13
CA LYS A 88 -11.07 5.82 -3.49
C LYS A 88 -10.51 4.73 -4.40
N THR A 89 -9.64 5.08 -5.35
CA THR A 89 -8.95 4.09 -6.20
C THR A 89 -8.04 3.18 -5.37
N LEU A 90 -7.24 3.73 -4.46
CA LEU A 90 -6.37 2.95 -3.58
C LEU A 90 -7.15 2.00 -2.66
N ILE A 91 -8.29 2.43 -2.11
CA ILE A 91 -9.20 1.57 -1.33
C ILE A 91 -9.76 0.42 -2.19
N ARG A 92 -10.14 0.69 -3.45
CA ARG A 92 -10.60 -0.38 -4.36
C ARG A 92 -9.49 -1.39 -4.66
N LEU A 93 -8.25 -0.92 -4.83
CA LEU A 93 -7.10 -1.80 -5.04
C LEU A 93 -6.84 -2.69 -3.81
N SER A 94 -7.04 -2.20 -2.59
CA SER A 94 -6.84 -3.03 -1.39
C SER A 94 -7.86 -4.16 -1.27
N HIS A 95 -9.03 -4.02 -1.89
CA HIS A 95 -10.05 -5.07 -1.98
C HIS A 95 -9.74 -6.18 -3.00
N LEU A 96 -8.65 -6.07 -3.77
CA LEU A 96 -8.20 -7.17 -4.65
C LEU A 96 -7.59 -8.33 -3.86
N SER A 97 -7.15 -8.08 -2.62
CA SER A 97 -6.61 -9.09 -1.72
C SER A 97 -7.72 -9.77 -0.92
N SER A 98 -7.52 -11.05 -0.60
CA SER A 98 -8.44 -11.85 0.23
C SER A 98 -8.28 -11.65 1.75
N PHE A 99 -7.39 -10.73 2.15
CA PHE A 99 -7.02 -10.40 3.53
C PHE A 99 -6.95 -8.87 3.71
N PRO A 100 -6.95 -8.35 4.95
CA PRO A 100 -6.75 -6.92 5.19
C PRO A 100 -5.43 -6.43 4.60
N ALA A 101 -5.50 -5.48 3.69
CA ALA A 101 -4.36 -4.83 3.09
C ALA A 101 -4.64 -3.33 2.97
N ASP A 102 -3.58 -2.53 2.88
CA ASP A 102 -3.64 -1.15 2.46
C ASP A 102 -2.85 -0.96 1.16
N VAL A 103 -3.24 0.04 0.37
CA VAL A 103 -2.48 0.50 -0.78
C VAL A 103 -2.17 1.98 -0.59
N ASN A 104 -0.96 2.34 -0.22
CA ASN A 104 -0.61 3.71 0.12
C ASN A 104 0.00 4.45 -1.07
N LEU A 105 -0.14 5.76 -1.15
CA LEU A 105 0.55 6.60 -2.15
C LEU A 105 1.73 7.32 -1.52
N TRP A 106 2.91 7.07 -2.07
CA TRP A 106 4.15 7.74 -1.74
C TRP A 106 4.62 8.59 -2.91
N MET A 107 4.98 9.84 -2.64
CA MET A 107 5.45 10.79 -3.66
C MET A 107 6.80 11.39 -3.26
N PRO A 108 7.78 11.49 -4.18
CA PRO A 108 8.98 12.29 -3.97
C PRO A 108 8.59 13.76 -3.78
N ILE A 109 9.45 14.51 -3.10
CA ILE A 109 9.20 15.92 -2.81
C ILE A 109 10.05 16.78 -3.75
N GLU A 110 9.38 17.56 -4.59
CA GLU A 110 10.02 18.47 -5.54
C GLU A 110 10.95 19.46 -4.81
N GLY A 111 12.17 19.66 -5.33
CA GLY A 111 13.19 20.51 -4.71
C GLY A 111 13.93 19.88 -3.54
N HIS A 112 13.55 18.67 -3.09
CA HIS A 112 14.17 17.97 -1.96
C HIS A 112 14.59 16.55 -2.34
N PRO A 113 15.71 16.39 -3.08
CA PRO A 113 16.22 15.08 -3.47
C PRO A 113 16.43 14.16 -2.25
N GLY A 114 16.05 12.89 -2.38
CA GLY A 114 16.17 11.90 -1.29
C GLY A 114 15.08 12.02 -0.21
N ARG A 115 14.10 12.93 -0.36
CA ARG A 115 12.93 13.00 0.51
C ARG A 115 11.69 12.44 -0.16
N ILE A 116 10.85 11.78 0.64
CA ILE A 116 9.59 11.21 0.20
C ILE A 116 8.52 11.46 1.27
N GLN A 117 7.27 11.58 0.86
CA GLN A 117 6.12 11.72 1.74
C GLN A 117 5.06 10.66 1.46
N LEU A 118 4.37 10.24 2.52
CA LEU A 118 3.17 9.43 2.44
C LEU A 118 1.96 10.36 2.22
N VAL A 119 1.57 10.55 0.97
CA VAL A 119 0.49 11.48 0.60
C VAL A 119 -0.88 10.90 0.96
N ILE A 120 -1.10 9.60 0.74
CA ILE A 120 -2.34 8.93 1.12
C ILE A 120 -2.02 7.65 1.86
N ARG A 121 -2.46 7.61 3.13
CA ARG A 121 -2.55 6.40 3.95
C ARG A 121 -3.99 5.89 4.01
N ASN A 122 -4.16 4.58 4.05
CA ASN A 122 -5.47 3.92 4.00
C ASN A 122 -5.96 3.40 5.36
N LYS A 123 -7.12 2.73 5.31
CA LYS A 123 -8.02 2.46 6.45
C LYS A 123 -7.33 1.70 7.59
N ASN A 124 -6.47 0.73 7.27
CA ASN A 124 -5.89 -0.15 8.28
C ASN A 124 -4.63 0.45 8.89
N GLU A 125 -4.24 1.66 8.47
CA GLU A 125 -3.08 2.38 8.96
C GLU A 125 -1.76 1.62 8.77
N MET A 126 -1.72 0.69 7.82
CA MET A 126 -0.58 -0.18 7.59
C MET A 126 0.45 0.52 6.70
N SER A 127 1.70 0.57 7.14
CA SER A 127 2.86 0.87 6.29
C SER A 127 4.13 0.33 6.96
N GLN A 128 5.07 -0.17 6.16
CA GLN A 128 6.39 -0.56 6.68
C GLN A 128 7.30 0.65 6.93
N PHE A 129 7.02 1.79 6.30
CA PHE A 129 8.00 2.88 6.17
C PHE A 129 7.61 4.16 6.91
N TRP A 130 6.33 4.33 7.25
CA TRP A 130 5.83 5.57 7.85
C TRP A 130 5.76 5.50 9.37
N ASN A 131 6.24 6.54 10.06
CA ASN A 131 6.04 6.73 11.49
C ASN A 131 4.96 7.78 11.76
N TRP A 132 4.23 7.60 12.86
CA TRP A 132 3.12 8.47 13.20
C TRP A 132 3.54 9.95 13.34
N GLY A 133 2.85 10.82 12.61
CA GLY A 133 3.04 12.26 12.66
C GLY A 133 4.13 12.81 11.74
N GLU A 134 4.85 11.96 11.01
CA GLU A 134 5.84 12.41 10.03
C GLU A 134 5.17 12.91 8.75
N LEU A 135 5.49 14.15 8.35
CA LEU A 135 5.07 14.71 7.06
C LEU A 135 5.89 14.17 5.89
N TYR A 136 7.15 13.82 6.16
CA TYR A 136 8.09 13.28 5.19
C TYR A 136 9.18 12.48 5.90
N GLY A 137 9.88 11.62 5.16
CA GLY A 137 11.01 10.84 5.63
C GLY A 137 12.17 10.84 4.64
N ASP A 138 13.24 10.13 4.98
CA ASP A 138 14.29 9.76 4.04
C ASP A 138 13.77 8.69 3.07
N MET A 139 14.11 8.82 1.79
CA MET A 139 13.79 7.81 0.79
C MET A 139 14.67 6.58 0.99
N VAL A 140 14.04 5.42 1.18
CA VAL A 140 14.74 4.14 1.33
C VAL A 140 15.19 3.58 -0.04
N PRO A 141 16.22 2.71 -0.10
CA PRO A 141 16.76 2.19 -1.36
C PRO A 141 15.72 1.49 -2.26
N GLU A 142 14.74 0.80 -1.68
CA GLU A 142 13.69 0.08 -2.40
C GLU A 142 12.77 1.06 -3.13
N MET A 143 12.40 2.16 -2.47
CA MET A 143 11.61 3.24 -3.08
C MET A 143 12.40 3.92 -4.19
N GLU A 144 13.69 4.20 -3.96
CA GLU A 144 14.56 4.79 -4.98
C GLU A 144 14.70 3.89 -6.21
N THR A 145 14.78 2.58 -6.02
CA THR A 145 14.83 1.60 -7.10
C THR A 145 13.56 1.67 -7.96
N VAL A 146 12.38 1.69 -7.35
CA VAL A 146 11.10 1.82 -8.06
C VAL A 146 11.04 3.13 -8.84
N LEU A 147 11.37 4.25 -8.20
CA LEU A 147 11.28 5.58 -8.83
C LEU A 147 12.26 5.73 -10.01
N LYS A 148 13.46 5.14 -9.92
CA LYS A 148 14.46 5.24 -11.00
C LYS A 148 14.22 4.26 -12.14
N THR A 149 13.74 3.05 -11.83
CA THR A 149 13.72 1.95 -12.81
C THR A 149 12.33 1.59 -13.30
N GLY A 150 11.27 2.02 -12.60
CA GLY A 150 9.91 1.56 -12.82
C GLY A 150 9.71 0.08 -12.47
N GLN A 151 10.66 -0.59 -11.82
CA GLN A 151 10.51 -1.99 -11.43
C GLN A 151 9.78 -2.10 -10.10
N ARG A 152 8.85 -3.06 -10.00
CA ARG A 152 8.22 -3.41 -8.72
C ARG A 152 9.22 -4.09 -7.80
N VAL A 153 9.15 -3.79 -6.51
CA VAL A 153 10.04 -4.35 -5.48
C VAL A 153 9.20 -4.91 -4.35
N THR A 154 9.50 -6.15 -3.92
CA THR A 154 8.92 -6.70 -2.69
C THR A 154 9.85 -6.43 -1.51
N VAL A 155 9.29 -6.02 -0.37
CA VAL A 155 10.00 -5.69 0.86
C VAL A 155 9.42 -6.50 2.03
N THR A 156 10.29 -7.20 2.76
CA THR A 156 9.93 -8.08 3.89
C THR A 156 10.84 -7.88 5.10
N ASP A 157 11.48 -6.72 5.19
CA ASP A 157 12.51 -6.44 6.22
C ASP A 157 11.93 -6.37 7.63
N LYS A 158 10.68 -5.91 7.74
CA LYS A 158 9.96 -5.88 9.01
C LYS A 158 9.29 -7.24 9.26
N PRO A 159 9.65 -7.97 10.34
CA PRO A 159 9.10 -9.30 10.60
C PRO A 159 7.58 -9.31 10.64
N GLY A 160 6.98 -10.22 9.88
CA GLY A 160 5.52 -10.36 9.80
C GLY A 160 4.83 -9.38 8.86
N TRP A 161 5.58 -8.54 8.14
CA TRP A 161 5.05 -7.60 7.15
C TRP A 161 5.50 -7.96 5.74
N ILE A 162 4.64 -7.67 4.76
CA ILE A 162 4.95 -7.78 3.34
C ILE A 162 4.45 -6.52 2.66
N SER A 163 5.33 -5.82 1.94
CA SER A 163 4.99 -4.69 1.08
C SER A 163 5.46 -4.99 -0.33
N VAL A 164 4.66 -4.63 -1.32
CA VAL A 164 5.08 -4.55 -2.72
C VAL A 164 4.99 -3.11 -3.16
N LEU A 165 6.14 -2.54 -3.54
CA LEU A 165 6.27 -1.20 -4.06
C LEU A 165 6.12 -1.25 -5.58
N ALA A 166 5.32 -0.35 -6.15
CA ALA A 166 5.09 -0.30 -7.59
C ALA A 166 5.01 1.13 -8.11
N PRO A 167 5.53 1.40 -9.32
CA PRO A 167 5.59 2.77 -9.85
C PRO A 167 4.20 3.31 -10.14
N VAL A 168 4.07 4.63 -10.01
CA VAL A 168 2.94 5.43 -10.50
C VAL A 168 3.45 6.29 -11.66
N TYR A 169 2.82 6.14 -12.82
CA TYR A 169 3.20 6.85 -14.04
C TYR A 169 2.29 8.04 -14.30
N ASN A 170 2.83 9.14 -14.81
CA ASN A 170 2.05 10.21 -15.43
C ASN A 170 1.74 9.87 -16.90
N SER A 171 0.96 10.71 -17.59
CA SER A 171 0.62 10.52 -19.02
C SER A 171 1.81 10.60 -19.98
N LEU A 172 2.96 11.11 -19.54
CA LEU A 172 4.21 11.12 -20.32
C LEU A 172 5.00 9.82 -20.18
N GLY A 173 4.60 8.94 -19.25
CA GLY A 173 5.29 7.69 -18.93
C GLY A 173 6.42 7.85 -17.91
N ASP A 174 6.55 9.01 -17.27
CA ASP A 174 7.51 9.23 -16.19
C ASP A 174 6.99 8.60 -14.89
N VAL A 175 7.90 8.02 -14.09
CA VAL A 175 7.57 7.58 -12.73
C VAL A 175 7.56 8.79 -11.81
N VAL A 176 6.38 9.18 -11.35
CA VAL A 176 6.17 10.38 -10.51
C VAL A 176 5.94 10.08 -9.04
N GLY A 177 5.79 8.80 -8.70
CA GLY A 177 5.55 8.31 -7.37
C GLY A 177 5.53 6.79 -7.34
N LEU A 178 5.12 6.23 -6.21
CA LEU A 178 4.92 4.80 -6.07
C LEU A 178 3.73 4.51 -5.16
N ILE A 179 3.14 3.34 -5.34
CA ILE A 179 2.23 2.76 -4.36
C ILE A 179 2.94 1.71 -3.52
N GLU A 180 2.53 1.60 -2.27
CA GLU A 180 2.90 0.52 -1.36
C GLU A 180 1.65 -0.33 -1.12
N THR A 181 1.57 -1.54 -1.69
CA THR A 181 0.55 -2.52 -1.28
C THR A 181 1.08 -3.33 -0.12
N VAL A 182 0.43 -3.27 1.04
CA VAL A 182 0.99 -3.79 2.29
C VAL A 182 -0.03 -4.59 3.09
N SER A 183 0.45 -5.63 3.76
CA SER A 183 -0.31 -6.42 4.73
C SER A 183 0.61 -6.96 5.84
N GLN A 184 -0.02 -7.42 6.92
CA GLN A 184 0.62 -8.16 8.00
C GLN A 184 0.17 -9.62 7.99
N VAL A 185 1.11 -10.53 8.20
CA VAL A 185 0.84 -11.96 8.41
C VAL A 185 0.07 -12.19 9.72
N LYS A 186 0.24 -11.30 10.71
CA LYS A 186 -0.50 -11.29 11.97
C LYS A 186 -0.80 -9.84 12.36
N MET A 187 -2.08 -9.47 12.43
CA MET A 187 -2.50 -8.10 12.76
C MET A 187 -2.15 -7.72 14.20
N ASP A 188 -1.48 -6.58 14.38
CA ASP A 188 -1.36 -5.86 15.66
C ASP A 188 -2.06 -4.49 15.53
N ALA A 189 -3.03 -4.24 16.41
CA ALA A 189 -3.85 -3.02 16.37
C ALA A 189 -3.17 -1.79 17.01
N HIS A 190 -1.99 -1.91 17.63
CA HIS A 190 -1.36 -0.82 18.40
C HIS A 190 0.02 -0.41 17.89
N GLU A 191 0.43 -0.88 16.71
CA GLU A 191 1.81 -0.81 16.26
C GLU A 191 2.34 0.60 15.95
N ASN A 192 1.47 1.52 15.53
CA ASN A 192 1.84 2.89 15.18
C ASN A 192 1.81 3.86 16.37
N VAL A 193 1.43 3.38 17.57
CA VAL A 193 1.35 4.19 18.79
C VAL A 193 2.52 3.76 19.69
N LYS A 194 3.54 4.60 19.78
CA LYS A 194 4.64 4.46 20.76
C LYS A 194 4.57 5.58 21.78
#